data_AF-A0A7W0Y554-F1
#
_entry.id   AF-A0A7W0Y554-F1
#
_cell.length_a   1.000
_cell.length_b   1.000
_cell.length_c   1.000
_cell.angle_alpha   90.00
_cell.angle_beta   90.00
_cell.angle_gamma   90.00
#
_symmetry.space_group_name_H-M   'P 1'
#
loop_
_entity.id
_entity.type
_entity.pdbx_description
1 polymer ?
#
loop_
_entity_poly.entity_id
_entity_poly.type
_entity_poly.pdbx_seq_one_letter_code
_entity_poly.pdbx_strand_id
1 'polypeptide(L)'
;MLAAIYDDPFDDQLRSVYADALIEQGDPHGELIQLQLQAAPSSEARRRIGQLLAKHERTWLGPIAPVVAKGGVEFRRGFVAVCKAKFKNEQDVRAYGSHPAWATVEELTHAVGAWSSGAQYRWSCWIDPAMKSLTSVRLHDVNAAELLDTPVPWNLRRLVFGTSDVDTLARLAVTDTLPKLESLWIDRPARGWIATARCVR
;
A
#
# COMPACT_ATOMS: atom_id res chain seq x y z
N MET A 1 -19.67 -6.75 -6.65
CA MET A 1 -18.96 -7.48 -5.57
C MET A 1 -17.57 -6.93 -5.36
N LEU A 2 -16.70 -6.86 -6.38
CA LEU A 2 -15.36 -6.27 -6.23
C LEU A 2 -15.35 -4.83 -5.68
N ALA A 3 -16.25 -3.96 -6.15
CA ALA A 3 -16.37 -2.60 -5.63
C ALA A 3 -16.70 -2.55 -4.12
N ALA A 4 -17.56 -3.45 -3.64
CA ALA A 4 -17.93 -3.53 -2.22
C ALA A 4 -16.72 -3.92 -1.35
N ILE A 5 -15.82 -4.77 -1.85
CA ILE A 5 -14.55 -5.09 -1.16
C ILE A 5 -13.62 -3.88 -1.13
N TYR A 6 -13.61 -3.03 -2.16
CA TYR A 6 -12.84 -1.78 -2.11
C TYR A 6 -13.50 -0.73 -1.21
N ASP A 7 -14.81 -0.83 -1.00
CA ASP A 7 -15.54 0.01 -0.06
C ASP A 7 -15.24 -0.35 1.39
N ASP A 8 -15.29 -1.66 1.70
CA ASP A 8 -14.88 -2.24 2.98
C ASP A 8 -13.83 -3.35 2.79
N PRO A 9 -12.53 -3.01 2.77
CA PRO A 9 -11.46 -3.98 2.52
C PRO A 9 -11.20 -4.92 3.70
N PHE A 10 -11.84 -4.72 4.86
CA PHE A 10 -11.64 -5.57 6.03
C PHE A 10 -12.66 -6.70 6.14
N ASP A 11 -13.73 -6.66 5.35
CA ASP A 11 -14.79 -7.66 5.38
C ASP A 11 -14.39 -8.95 4.64
N ASP A 12 -14.02 -9.97 5.41
CA ASP A 12 -13.68 -11.30 4.90
C ASP A 12 -14.90 -12.07 4.37
N GLN A 13 -16.12 -11.73 4.80
CA GLN A 13 -17.34 -12.31 4.27
C GLN A 13 -17.60 -11.84 2.84
N LEU A 14 -17.39 -10.54 2.55
CA LEU A 14 -17.45 -10.02 1.17
C LEU A 14 -16.43 -10.71 0.26
N ARG A 15 -15.22 -10.96 0.78
CA ARG A 15 -14.16 -11.69 0.06
C ARG A 15 -14.56 -13.14 -0.19
N SER A 16 -15.15 -13.82 0.79
CA SER A 16 -15.65 -15.19 0.65
C SER A 16 -16.72 -15.30 -0.43
N VAL A 17 -17.73 -14.42 -0.39
CA VAL A 17 -18.81 -14.40 -1.40
C VAL A 17 -18.28 -14.08 -2.79
N TYR A 18 -17.29 -13.18 -2.90
CA TYR A 18 -16.60 -12.91 -4.16
C TYR A 18 -15.81 -14.11 -4.69
N ALA A 19 -15.17 -14.85 -3.80
CA ALA A 19 -14.44 -16.06 -4.16
C ALA A 19 -15.36 -17.14 -4.73
N ASP A 20 -16.52 -17.36 -4.12
CA ASP A 20 -17.51 -18.34 -4.59
C ASP A 20 -18.00 -18.00 -6.00
N ALA A 21 -18.34 -16.72 -6.25
CA ALA A 21 -18.75 -16.28 -7.58
C ALA A 21 -17.65 -16.42 -8.65
N LEU A 22 -16.39 -16.21 -8.28
CA LEU A 22 -15.25 -16.41 -9.18
C LEU A 22 -15.06 -17.90 -9.51
N ILE A 23 -15.22 -18.78 -8.51
CA ILE A 23 -15.13 -20.23 -8.70
C ILE A 23 -16.24 -20.73 -9.63
N GLU A 24 -17.47 -20.24 -9.47
CA GLU A 24 -18.59 -20.57 -10.37
C GLU A 24 -18.31 -20.18 -11.84
N GLN A 25 -17.52 -19.12 -12.05
CA GLN A 25 -17.09 -18.65 -13.37
C GLN A 25 -15.83 -19.36 -13.88
N GLY A 26 -15.23 -20.25 -13.08
CA GLY A 26 -13.97 -20.92 -13.40
C GLY A 26 -12.74 -20.02 -13.29
N ASP A 27 -12.84 -18.87 -12.59
CA ASP A 27 -11.71 -17.99 -12.35
C ASP A 27 -10.87 -18.48 -11.14
N PRO A 28 -9.57 -18.81 -11.34
CA PRO A 28 -8.70 -19.29 -10.27
C PRO A 28 -8.44 -18.26 -9.17
N HIS A 29 -8.84 -16.99 -9.34
CA HIS A 29 -8.74 -15.97 -8.28
C HIS A 29 -9.58 -16.35 -7.06
N GLY A 30 -10.73 -16.99 -7.27
CA GLY A 30 -11.59 -17.45 -6.18
C GLY A 30 -10.90 -18.52 -5.32
N GLU A 31 -10.17 -19.45 -5.95
CA GLU A 31 -9.36 -20.44 -5.24
C GLU A 31 -8.28 -19.76 -4.39
N LEU A 32 -7.58 -18.75 -4.92
CA LEU A 32 -6.59 -17.99 -4.14
C LEU A 32 -7.25 -17.36 -2.90
N ILE A 33 -8.39 -16.68 -3.06
CA ILE A 33 -9.08 -16.00 -1.96
C ILE A 33 -9.46 -17.00 -0.88
N GLN A 34 -10.14 -18.10 -1.23
CA GLN A 34 -10.55 -19.12 -0.25
C GLN A 34 -9.34 -19.70 0.50
N LEU A 35 -8.26 -20.04 -0.20
CA LEU A 35 -7.05 -20.58 0.44
C LEU A 35 -6.40 -19.57 1.39
N GLN A 36 -6.38 -18.28 1.05
CA GLN A 36 -5.80 -17.23 1.88
C GLN A 36 -6.69 -16.77 3.03
N LEU A 37 -7.99 -17.09 3.02
CA LEU A 37 -8.91 -16.85 4.14
C LEU A 37 -8.86 -17.95 5.21
N GLN A 38 -8.20 -19.07 4.95
CA GLN A 38 -8.00 -20.12 5.95
C GLN A 38 -7.10 -19.60 7.09
N ALA A 39 -7.55 -19.73 8.33
CA ALA A 39 -6.78 -19.30 9.52
C ALA A 39 -5.43 -20.03 9.64
N ALA A 40 -5.36 -21.29 9.21
CA ALA A 40 -4.16 -22.12 9.24
C ALA A 40 -4.07 -23.00 7.98
N PRO A 41 -3.57 -22.45 6.84
CA PRO A 41 -3.49 -23.20 5.60
C PRO A 41 -2.46 -24.32 5.73
N SER A 42 -2.79 -25.51 5.20
CA SER A 42 -1.89 -26.66 5.14
C SER A 42 -0.66 -26.41 4.27
N SER A 43 0.32 -27.32 4.30
CA SER A 43 1.48 -27.29 3.41
C SER A 43 1.07 -27.30 1.93
N GLU A 44 0.06 -28.09 1.58
CA GLU A 44 -0.47 -28.23 0.23
C GLU A 44 -1.17 -26.94 -0.20
N ALA A 45 -1.98 -26.34 0.68
CA ALA A 45 -2.63 -25.06 0.45
C ALA A 45 -1.61 -23.95 0.18
N ARG A 46 -0.53 -23.86 0.98
CA ARG A 46 0.55 -22.87 0.77
C ARG A 46 1.28 -23.08 -0.55
N ARG A 47 1.58 -24.34 -0.91
CA ARG A 47 2.17 -24.66 -2.20
C ARG A 47 1.25 -24.24 -3.35
N ARG A 48 -0.06 -24.46 -3.21
CA ARG A 48 -1.05 -24.07 -4.21
C ARG A 48 -1.18 -22.56 -4.36
N ILE A 49 -1.20 -21.81 -3.27
CA ILE A 49 -1.13 -20.34 -3.28
C ILE A 49 0.09 -19.86 -4.07
N GLY A 50 1.28 -20.44 -3.82
CA GLY A 50 2.49 -20.08 -4.55
C GLY A 50 2.40 -20.34 -6.05
N GLN A 51 1.81 -21.46 -6.46
CA GLN A 51 1.58 -21.77 -7.88
C GLN A 51 0.61 -20.79 -8.56
N LEU A 52 -0.46 -20.44 -7.86
CA LEU A 52 -1.47 -19.50 -8.33
C LEU A 52 -0.85 -18.11 -8.54
N LEU A 53 -0.12 -17.59 -7.55
CA LEU A 53 0.53 -16.28 -7.63
C LEU A 53 1.62 -16.25 -8.72
N ALA A 54 2.45 -17.29 -8.83
CA ALA A 54 3.47 -17.36 -9.88
C ALA A 54 2.88 -17.23 -11.31
N LYS A 55 1.65 -17.69 -11.52
CA LYS A 55 0.98 -17.64 -12.82
C LYS A 55 0.11 -16.39 -13.02
N HIS A 56 -0.54 -15.89 -11.98
CA HIS A 56 -1.64 -14.93 -12.11
C HIS A 56 -1.45 -13.60 -11.37
N GLU A 57 -0.42 -13.45 -10.53
CA GLU A 57 -0.19 -12.24 -9.70
C GLU A 57 -0.37 -10.95 -10.50
N ARG A 58 0.27 -10.88 -11.68
CA ARG A 58 0.25 -9.69 -12.51
C ARG A 58 -1.13 -9.33 -13.03
N THR A 59 -1.94 -10.33 -13.37
CA THR A 59 -3.32 -10.15 -13.83
C THR A 59 -4.21 -9.69 -12.69
N TRP A 60 -4.03 -10.24 -11.48
CA TRP A 60 -4.83 -9.90 -10.31
C TRP A 60 -4.52 -8.54 -9.68
N LEU A 61 -3.40 -7.91 -10.04
CA LEU A 61 -3.17 -6.48 -9.76
C LEU A 61 -4.18 -5.57 -10.48
N GLY A 62 -4.82 -6.07 -11.54
CA GLY A 62 -5.89 -5.36 -12.23
C GLY A 62 -5.47 -3.96 -12.71
N PRO A 63 -6.31 -2.93 -12.52
CA PRO A 63 -6.06 -1.60 -13.09
C PRO A 63 -4.81 -0.88 -12.58
N ILE A 64 -4.33 -1.19 -11.37
CA ILE A 64 -3.12 -0.56 -10.80
C ILE A 64 -1.83 -1.25 -11.25
N ALA A 65 -1.93 -2.36 -11.98
CA ALA A 65 -0.78 -3.09 -12.48
C ALA A 65 0.26 -2.15 -13.14
N PRO A 66 -0.06 -1.23 -14.06
CA PRO A 66 0.94 -0.41 -14.77
C PRO A 66 1.91 0.36 -13.85
N VAL A 67 1.47 0.73 -12.64
CA VAL A 67 2.25 1.49 -11.66
C VAL A 67 2.73 0.65 -10.48
N VAL A 68 2.56 -0.67 -10.51
CA VAL A 68 3.13 -1.60 -9.51
C VAL A 68 4.38 -2.28 -10.07
N ALA A 69 5.47 -2.27 -9.31
CA ALA A 69 6.72 -2.94 -9.67
C ALA A 69 6.54 -4.46 -9.79
N LYS A 70 7.29 -5.10 -10.69
CA LYS A 70 7.29 -6.56 -10.90
C LYS A 70 7.88 -7.38 -9.73
N GLY A 71 8.17 -6.78 -8.58
CA GLY A 71 8.81 -7.47 -7.46
C GLY A 71 8.50 -6.78 -6.14
N GLY A 72 8.49 -7.57 -5.06
CA GLY A 72 8.03 -7.13 -3.74
C GLY A 72 6.51 -6.98 -3.67
N VAL A 73 5.77 -7.83 -4.40
CA VAL A 73 4.31 -7.91 -4.35
C VAL A 73 3.94 -9.08 -3.44
N GLU A 74 3.07 -8.82 -2.47
CA GLU A 74 2.49 -9.89 -1.65
C GLU A 74 0.97 -9.78 -1.67
N PHE A 75 0.32 -10.92 -1.84
CA PHE A 75 -1.13 -11.05 -1.77
C PHE A 75 -1.52 -11.56 -0.38
N ARG A 76 -2.52 -10.91 0.23
CA ARG A 76 -3.18 -11.38 1.46
C ARG A 76 -4.70 -11.36 1.24
N ARG A 77 -5.37 -12.40 1.73
CA ARG A 77 -6.84 -12.56 1.62
C ARG A 77 -7.35 -12.37 0.18
N GLY A 78 -6.53 -12.78 -0.79
CA GLY A 78 -6.77 -12.73 -2.23
C GLY A 78 -6.43 -11.43 -2.95
N PHE A 79 -5.90 -10.41 -2.29
CA PHE A 79 -5.64 -9.10 -2.89
C PHE A 79 -4.24 -8.61 -2.59
N VAL A 80 -3.72 -7.69 -3.40
CA VAL A 80 -2.43 -7.07 -3.12
C VAL A 80 -2.48 -6.33 -1.79
N ALA A 81 -1.58 -6.70 -0.89
CA ALA A 81 -1.43 -6.13 0.45
C ALA A 81 -0.08 -5.45 0.62
N VAL A 82 0.97 -5.96 -0.02
CA VAL A 82 2.29 -5.32 -0.04
C VAL A 82 2.68 -5.08 -1.47
N CYS A 83 3.15 -3.87 -1.78
CA CYS A 83 3.72 -3.61 -3.08
C CYS A 83 4.71 -2.44 -3.10
N LYS A 84 5.40 -2.32 -4.24
CA LYS A 84 6.23 -1.16 -4.57
C LYS A 84 5.60 -0.38 -5.72
N ALA A 85 5.11 0.82 -5.46
CA ALA A 85 4.57 1.71 -6.48
C ALA A 85 5.68 2.42 -7.29
N LYS A 86 5.36 2.69 -8.56
CA LYS A 86 6.25 3.24 -9.60
C LYS A 86 5.50 4.25 -10.47
N PHE A 87 5.05 5.34 -9.85
CA PHE A 87 4.52 6.49 -10.58
C PHE A 87 5.69 7.28 -11.19
N LYS A 88 5.71 7.43 -12.51
CA LYS A 88 6.83 8.10 -13.21
C LYS A 88 6.60 9.59 -13.38
N ASN A 89 5.34 10.00 -13.44
CA ASN A 89 4.93 11.36 -13.74
C ASN A 89 3.51 11.61 -13.25
N GLU A 90 3.03 12.84 -13.44
CA GLU A 90 1.68 13.26 -13.09
C GLU A 90 0.59 12.48 -13.85
N GLN A 91 0.85 12.06 -15.09
CA GLN A 91 -0.14 11.31 -15.88
C GLN A 91 -0.42 9.95 -15.26
N ASP A 92 0.62 9.25 -14.76
CA ASP A 92 0.45 7.99 -14.03
C ASP A 92 -0.39 8.20 -12.76
N VAL A 93 -0.14 9.29 -12.03
CA VAL A 93 -0.92 9.62 -10.83
C VAL A 93 -2.37 9.91 -11.18
N ARG A 94 -2.65 10.71 -12.22
CA ARG A 94 -4.02 11.00 -12.67
C ARG A 94 -4.74 9.74 -13.15
N ALA A 95 -4.03 8.83 -13.80
CA ALA A 95 -4.63 7.61 -14.35
C ALA A 95 -4.88 6.53 -13.29
N TYR A 96 -3.97 6.37 -12.32
CA TYR A 96 -3.96 5.21 -11.42
C TYR A 96 -3.94 5.57 -9.93
N GLY A 97 -3.57 6.79 -9.56
CA GLY A 97 -3.27 7.19 -8.17
C GLY A 97 -4.45 7.10 -7.21
N SER A 98 -5.67 7.36 -7.69
CA SER A 98 -6.90 7.31 -6.89
C SER A 98 -7.77 6.08 -7.20
N HIS A 99 -7.21 5.06 -7.87
CA HIS A 99 -8.00 3.88 -8.26
C HIS A 99 -8.40 3.04 -7.03
N PRO A 100 -9.67 2.57 -6.90
CA PRO A 100 -10.14 1.84 -5.72
C PRO A 100 -9.37 0.54 -5.40
N ALA A 101 -8.71 -0.06 -6.38
CA ALA A 101 -7.86 -1.24 -6.17
C ALA A 101 -6.70 -1.02 -5.17
N TRP A 102 -6.35 0.23 -4.85
CA TRP A 102 -5.42 0.55 -3.77
C TRP A 102 -5.97 0.28 -2.37
N ALA A 103 -7.29 0.12 -2.21
CA ALA A 103 -7.95 0.00 -0.91
C ALA A 103 -7.46 -1.18 -0.07
N THR A 104 -6.97 -2.24 -0.70
CA THR A 104 -6.47 -3.44 -0.01
C THR A 104 -4.99 -3.40 0.32
N VAL A 105 -4.25 -2.37 -0.13
CA VAL A 105 -2.81 -2.27 0.12
C VAL A 105 -2.58 -1.84 1.56
N GLU A 106 -1.87 -2.69 2.31
CA GLU A 106 -1.53 -2.53 3.72
C GLU A 106 -0.14 -1.90 3.89
N GLU A 107 0.80 -2.23 3.00
CA GLU A 107 2.18 -1.76 3.04
C GLU A 107 2.65 -1.26 1.66
N LEU A 108 3.07 0.00 1.60
CA LEU A 108 3.48 0.66 0.36
C LEU A 108 4.91 1.19 0.46
N THR A 109 5.72 0.82 -0.52
CA THR A 109 7.00 1.49 -0.77
C THR A 109 7.00 2.11 -2.16
N HIS A 110 7.85 3.09 -2.39
CA HIS A 110 7.99 3.70 -3.71
C HIS A 110 9.33 3.33 -4.33
N ALA A 111 9.32 2.96 -5.61
CA ALA A 111 10.55 2.87 -6.38
C ALA A 111 10.88 4.24 -6.93
N VAL A 112 11.86 4.87 -6.28
CA VAL A 112 12.53 6.03 -6.84
C VAL A 112 13.24 5.57 -8.11
N GLY A 113 12.91 6.16 -9.25
CA GLY A 113 13.72 5.99 -10.45
C GLY A 113 15.09 6.63 -10.22
N ALA A 114 16.15 6.05 -10.79
CA ALA A 114 17.53 6.55 -10.71
C ALA A 114 17.74 8.00 -11.23
N TRP A 115 16.68 8.64 -11.72
CA TRP A 115 16.69 9.93 -12.42
C TRP A 115 15.66 10.92 -11.86
N SER A 116 15.04 10.61 -10.73
CA SER A 116 14.08 11.51 -10.11
C SER A 116 14.87 12.72 -9.58
N SER A 117 14.67 13.91 -10.13
CA SER A 117 15.19 15.17 -9.59
C SER A 117 14.13 16.26 -9.72
N GLY A 118 14.12 17.21 -8.78
CA GLY A 118 13.19 18.35 -8.79
C GLY A 118 11.71 17.97 -8.64
N ALA A 119 10.82 18.66 -9.35
CA ALA A 119 9.36 18.51 -9.24
C ALA A 119 8.80 17.11 -9.52
N GLN A 120 9.62 16.18 -10.03
CA GLN A 120 9.25 14.79 -10.32
C GLN A 120 9.10 13.94 -9.05
N TYR A 121 9.73 14.33 -7.94
CA TYR A 121 9.63 13.60 -6.66
C TYR A 121 8.21 13.56 -6.11
N ARG A 122 7.44 14.66 -6.27
CA ARG A 122 6.05 14.76 -5.80
C ARG A 122 5.21 13.59 -6.30
N TRP A 123 5.34 13.22 -7.57
CA TRP A 123 4.56 12.14 -8.16
C TRP A 123 5.11 10.76 -7.79
N SER A 124 6.41 10.65 -7.50
CA SER A 124 7.11 9.39 -7.26
C SER A 124 6.68 8.69 -5.96
N CYS A 125 6.29 9.46 -4.94
CA CYS A 125 5.78 8.96 -3.66
C CYS A 125 4.31 9.32 -3.41
N TRP A 126 3.49 9.12 -4.43
CA TRP A 126 2.06 9.37 -4.36
C TRP A 126 1.34 8.48 -3.34
N ILE A 127 0.46 9.09 -2.55
CA ILE A 127 -0.49 8.43 -1.66
C ILE A 127 -1.88 9.05 -1.86
N ASP A 128 -2.93 8.29 -1.57
CA ASP A 128 -4.30 8.73 -1.79
C ASP A 128 -5.24 8.13 -0.74
N PRO A 129 -6.32 8.84 -0.32
CA PRO A 129 -7.36 8.29 0.56
C PRO A 129 -8.00 6.98 0.05
N ALA A 130 -7.90 6.64 -1.23
CA ALA A 130 -8.26 5.35 -1.77
C ALA A 130 -7.49 4.18 -1.11
N MET A 131 -6.33 4.43 -0.51
CA MET A 131 -5.49 3.44 0.21
C MET A 131 -6.01 3.16 1.64
N LYS A 132 -7.25 2.69 1.76
CA LYS A 132 -7.97 2.56 3.05
C LYS A 132 -7.31 1.62 4.07
N SER A 133 -6.69 0.53 3.60
CA SER A 133 -5.98 -0.44 4.46
C SER A 133 -4.54 -0.05 4.78
N LEU A 134 -4.03 1.11 4.32
CA LEU A 134 -2.63 1.46 4.45
C LEU A 134 -2.22 1.65 5.92
N THR A 135 -1.31 0.80 6.38
CA THR A 135 -0.75 0.82 7.73
C THR A 135 0.73 1.18 7.76
N SER A 136 1.44 0.98 6.66
CA SER A 136 2.87 1.22 6.55
C SER A 136 3.18 1.89 5.23
N VAL A 137 3.86 3.04 5.26
CA VAL A 137 4.32 3.72 4.04
C VAL A 137 5.71 4.31 4.20
N ARG A 138 6.51 4.23 3.12
CA ARG A 138 7.79 4.93 3.00
C ARG A 138 7.69 6.05 1.98
N LEU A 139 7.80 7.31 2.39
CA LEU A 139 7.70 8.49 1.54
C LEU A 139 9.05 9.21 1.38
N HIS A 140 9.11 10.14 0.41
CA HIS A 140 10.14 11.19 0.34
C HIS A 140 9.68 12.45 1.10
N ASP A 141 10.61 13.38 1.33
CA ASP A 141 10.43 14.59 2.16
C ASP A 141 9.21 15.42 1.77
N VAL A 142 9.07 15.76 0.49
CA VAL A 142 7.98 16.60 -0.04
C VAL A 142 6.60 15.97 0.15
N ASN A 143 6.50 14.64 0.15
CA ASN A 143 5.22 13.93 0.24
C ASN A 143 4.74 13.75 1.69
N ALA A 144 5.64 13.83 2.67
CA ALA A 144 5.25 13.79 4.08
C ALA A 144 4.43 15.03 4.48
N ALA A 145 4.74 16.21 3.92
CA ALA A 145 3.95 17.42 4.14
C ALA A 145 2.53 17.29 3.53
N GLU A 146 2.42 16.80 2.29
CA GLU A 146 1.13 16.61 1.61
C GLU A 146 0.23 15.58 2.32
N LEU A 147 0.82 14.54 2.91
CA LEU A 147 0.09 13.59 3.76
C LEU A 147 -0.64 14.32 4.89
N LEU A 148 0.04 15.27 5.54
CA LEU A 148 -0.49 16.04 6.67
C LEU A 148 -1.52 17.08 6.24
N ASP A 149 -1.44 17.54 4.99
CA ASP A 149 -2.41 18.46 4.39
C ASP A 149 -3.69 17.76 3.91
N THR A 150 -3.69 16.43 3.82
CA THR A 150 -4.86 15.64 3.41
C THR A 150 -5.66 15.25 4.66
N PRO A 151 -6.83 15.87 4.93
CA PRO A 151 -7.53 15.76 6.22
C PRO A 151 -8.38 14.49 6.30
N VAL A 152 -7.77 13.33 6.08
CA VAL A 152 -8.37 12.02 6.38
C VAL A 152 -7.62 11.39 7.55
N PRO A 153 -8.33 10.76 8.50
CA PRO A 153 -7.67 9.99 9.54
C PRO A 153 -7.07 8.74 8.89
N TRP A 154 -5.75 8.71 8.78
CA TRP A 154 -5.03 7.58 8.22
C TRP A 154 -4.97 6.42 9.20
N ASN A 155 -4.96 5.19 8.68
CA ASN A 155 -4.73 3.97 9.47
C ASN A 155 -3.24 3.63 9.65
N LEU A 156 -2.36 4.61 9.39
CA LEU A 156 -0.91 4.43 9.42
C LEU A 156 -0.42 4.15 10.83
N ARG A 157 0.25 3.00 10.99
CA ARG A 157 1.01 2.60 12.18
C ARG A 157 2.50 2.87 12.03
N ARG A 158 3.01 2.80 10.80
CA ARG A 158 4.42 3.03 10.47
C ARG A 158 4.56 4.07 9.36
N LEU A 159 5.33 5.11 9.63
CA LEU A 159 5.72 6.10 8.64
C LEU A 159 7.24 6.18 8.58
N VAL A 160 7.80 6.06 7.37
CA VAL A 160 9.22 6.24 7.11
C VAL A 160 9.40 7.31 6.07
N PHE A 161 10.24 8.30 6.32
CA PHE A 161 10.58 9.31 5.31
C PHE A 161 11.93 9.94 5.63
N GLY A 162 12.57 10.54 4.64
CA GLY A 162 13.70 11.43 4.91
C GLY A 162 13.19 12.86 4.97
N THR A 163 13.69 13.71 5.87
CA THR A 163 13.45 15.16 5.80
C THR A 163 14.61 15.94 6.40
N SER A 164 14.94 17.07 5.78
CA SER A 164 15.74 18.14 6.37
C SER A 164 14.90 19.33 6.84
N ASP A 165 13.60 19.32 6.55
CA ASP A 165 12.66 20.39 6.90
C ASP A 165 12.14 20.21 8.34
N VAL A 166 12.40 21.23 9.17
CA VAL A 166 12.02 21.26 10.58
C VAL A 166 10.51 21.51 10.75
N ASP A 167 9.88 22.20 9.80
CA ASP A 167 8.45 22.53 9.89
C ASP A 167 7.60 21.27 9.71
N THR A 168 7.93 20.41 8.75
CA THR A 168 7.28 19.10 8.59
C THR A 168 7.41 18.24 9.86
N LEU A 169 8.57 18.27 10.54
CA LEU A 169 8.77 17.57 11.81
C LEU A 169 7.90 18.13 12.94
N ALA A 170 7.80 19.46 13.05
CA ALA A 170 6.94 20.11 14.03
C ALA A 170 5.46 19.76 13.80
N ARG A 171 5.01 19.76 12.54
CA ARG A 171 3.63 19.37 12.17
C ARG A 171 3.32 17.92 12.54
N LEU A 172 4.24 16.99 12.30
CA LEU A 172 4.08 15.57 12.67
C LEU A 172 3.89 15.36 14.17
N ALA A 173 4.53 16.17 15.01
CA ALA A 173 4.43 16.04 16.46
C ALA A 173 3.03 16.40 16.99
N VAL A 174 2.29 17.26 16.29
CA VAL A 174 1.01 17.83 16.75
C VAL A 174 -0.19 17.42 15.89
N THR A 175 0.01 16.62 14.83
CA THR A 175 -1.06 16.30 13.88
C THR A 175 -2.07 15.28 14.41
N ASP A 176 -3.37 15.48 14.15
CA ASP A 176 -4.40 14.46 14.43
C ASP A 176 -4.74 13.59 13.22
N THR A 177 -4.10 13.82 12.07
CA THR A 177 -4.30 13.01 10.85
C THR A 177 -3.72 11.59 10.96
N LEU A 178 -2.84 11.35 11.92
CA LEU A 178 -2.13 10.09 12.14
C LEU A 178 -2.46 9.45 13.51
N PRO A 179 -3.74 9.20 13.83
CA PRO A 179 -4.15 8.82 15.19
C PRO A 179 -3.65 7.44 15.63
N LYS A 180 -3.24 6.58 14.70
CA LYS A 180 -2.78 5.20 14.96
C LYS A 180 -1.26 5.02 14.81
N LEU A 181 -0.50 6.11 14.69
CA LEU A 181 0.93 6.03 14.41
C LEU A 181 1.71 5.52 15.63
N GLU A 182 2.38 4.38 15.47
CA GLU A 182 3.17 3.71 16.51
C GLU A 182 4.69 3.87 16.29
N SER A 183 5.11 4.10 15.05
CA SER A 183 6.52 4.13 14.66
C SER A 183 6.81 5.17 13.58
N LEU A 184 7.73 6.09 13.88
CA LEU A 184 8.22 7.11 12.95
C LEU A 184 9.73 6.96 12.73
N TRP A 185 10.14 6.82 11.47
CA TRP A 185 11.55 6.70 11.08
C TRP A 185 11.94 7.84 10.16
N ILE A 186 12.97 8.59 10.55
CA ILE A 186 13.47 9.74 9.80
C ILE A 186 14.89 9.45 9.30
N ASP A 187 15.07 9.40 7.98
CA ASP A 187 16.38 9.22 7.34
C ASP A 187 17.01 10.59 6.98
N ARG A 188 18.27 10.86 7.40
CA ARG A 188 18.97 12.12 7.03
C ARG A 188 20.17 11.80 6.14
N PRO A 189 20.26 12.35 4.91
CA PRO A 189 21.32 12.02 3.97
C PRO A 189 22.68 12.70 4.24
N ALA A 190 23.07 12.93 5.50
CA ALA A 190 24.36 13.59 5.78
C ALA A 190 25.20 13.02 6.94
N ARG A 191 24.64 12.37 7.99
CA ARG A 191 25.42 11.86 9.13
C ARG A 191 24.71 10.73 9.87
N GLY A 192 24.49 9.58 9.23
CA GLY A 192 23.98 8.38 9.89
C GLY A 192 22.56 8.48 10.49
N TRP A 193 22.09 7.35 11.01
CA TRP A 193 20.78 7.20 11.66
C TRP A 193 20.81 7.88 13.03
N ILE A 194 19.97 8.90 13.30
CA ILE A 194 20.02 9.62 14.59
C ILE A 194 18.72 9.57 15.41
N ALA A 195 17.57 9.12 14.91
CA ALA A 195 16.39 9.09 15.78
C ALA A 195 15.36 8.01 15.43
N THR A 196 15.21 7.06 16.35
CA THR A 196 13.95 6.34 16.57
C THR A 196 13.03 7.28 17.36
N ALA A 197 12.12 7.98 16.69
CA ALA A 197 11.01 8.61 17.38
C ALA A 197 9.89 7.55 17.48
N ARG A 198 9.88 6.81 18.59
CA ARG A 198 8.70 6.02 18.94
C ARG A 198 7.66 7.04 19.41
N CYS A 199 6.74 7.41 18.52
CA CYS A 199 5.59 8.20 18.91
C CYS A 199 4.70 7.26 19.73
N VAL A 200 4.94 7.23 21.04
CA VAL A 200 4.01 6.65 21.99
C VAL A 200 3.08 7.79 22.36
N ARG A 201 1.92 7.85 21.72
CA ARG A 201 0.78 8.62 22.24
C ARG A 201 0.18 7.87 23.42
#